data_AF-A0A2I1TZL8-F1
#
_entry.id   AF-A0A2I1TZL8-F1
#
_cell.length_a   1.000
_cell.length_b   1.000
_cell.length_c   1.000
_cell.angle_alpha   90.00
_cell.angle_beta   90.00
_cell.angle_gamma   90.00
#
_symmetry.space_group_name_H-M   'P 1'
#
loop_
_entity.id
_entity.type
_entity.pdbx_description
1 polymer ?
#
loop_
_entity_poly.entity_id
_entity_poly.type
_entity_poly.pdbx_seq_one_letter_code
_entity_poly.pdbx_strand_id
1 'polypeptide(L)'
;MKILFVAAEGAPFSKTGGLGDVIGALPKSLVKAGHEVAVILPYYDMVEAKFGNQIEDVLHFEVSVGWRRQYCGIKKTVLNGVTFYFIDNQYYFFRGHVYGDFDDGERFAFFQLAAIEAMERIDFIPDLLHVHDYHTAMIPFLLKEKYRWIQAYQGIKTVLTIHNLEFQGQFSEGMLWDLFGVGFERYADGTLRWNNCLNWMKAGILYADRVSTVSPSYAHEIMTSQFGCNLDQILRMESGKVSGIVNGIDADLYNPQTDTLLDYHFNQEDLSGKAQNKAKLQERVGLPVRADVPLVGIVSRLTRQKGFDVVVESLHHILQNDVQIVLLGTGDPAFEGAFSWFAQIYPDKLSANITFDVKLAQEVYAACDLFLMPSRFEPCGLSQMMAMRYGTLPLVHEVGGLRDTVRAFNPIEGSGTGFSFDNLSPYWLNWTFQTALDLYRNHPDVWRNLQKQAMECDFSWDTACRSYLDLYHSLVN
;
A
#
# COMPACT_ATOMS: atom_id res chain seq x y z
N MET A 1 -19.20 -17.13 -3.38
CA MET A 1 -19.57 -15.72 -3.57
C MET A 1 -18.96 -15.24 -4.87
N LYS A 2 -19.69 -14.42 -5.64
CA LYS A 2 -19.17 -13.61 -6.74
C LYS A 2 -18.66 -12.29 -6.18
N ILE A 3 -17.37 -12.02 -6.34
CA ILE A 3 -16.70 -10.84 -5.80
C ILE A 3 -16.18 -10.01 -6.97
N LEU A 4 -16.59 -8.75 -7.07
CA LEU A 4 -16.10 -7.81 -8.06
C LEU A 4 -15.25 -6.73 -7.36
N PHE A 5 -13.99 -6.64 -7.75
CA PHE A 5 -13.10 -5.55 -7.35
C PHE A 5 -13.18 -4.43 -8.38
N VAL A 6 -13.17 -3.18 -7.92
CA VAL A 6 -12.99 -2.01 -8.79
C VAL A 6 -11.92 -1.12 -8.20
N ALA A 7 -10.87 -0.85 -8.98
CA ALA A 7 -9.72 -0.06 -8.54
C ALA A 7 -9.13 0.74 -9.70
N ALA A 8 -8.39 1.81 -9.38
CA ALA A 8 -7.65 2.58 -10.38
C ALA A 8 -6.37 1.89 -10.86
N GLU A 9 -5.84 0.94 -10.09
CA GLU A 9 -4.61 0.23 -10.43
C GLU A 9 -4.60 -1.21 -9.90
N GLY A 10 -3.78 -2.06 -10.52
CA GLY A 10 -3.61 -3.45 -10.12
C GLY A 10 -2.41 -4.11 -10.79
N ALA A 11 -1.50 -4.68 -9.98
CA ALA A 11 -0.36 -5.42 -10.49
C ALA A 11 -0.81 -6.72 -11.19
N PRO A 12 -0.13 -7.15 -12.28
CA PRO A 12 1.06 -6.56 -12.88
C PRO A 12 0.77 -5.47 -13.94
N PHE A 13 -0.50 -5.09 -14.15
CA PHE A 13 -0.94 -4.26 -15.27
C PHE A 13 -0.58 -2.78 -15.09
N SER A 14 -1.01 -2.18 -13.98
CA SER A 14 -0.70 -0.80 -13.60
C SER A 14 -0.46 -0.73 -12.10
N LYS A 15 0.60 -0.06 -11.67
CA LYS A 15 0.96 0.05 -10.25
C LYS A 15 1.74 1.32 -9.99
N THR A 16 1.27 2.10 -9.02
CA THR A 16 1.96 3.28 -8.48
C THR A 16 2.26 3.13 -6.99
N GLY A 17 1.44 2.37 -6.24
CA GLY A 17 1.60 2.21 -4.80
C GLY A 17 1.09 0.87 -4.26
N GLY A 18 0.74 0.86 -2.97
CA GLY A 18 0.30 -0.35 -2.27
C GLY A 18 -1.07 -0.84 -2.70
N LEU A 19 -1.93 0.03 -3.24
CA LEU A 19 -3.22 -0.36 -3.83
C LEU A 19 -3.00 -1.42 -4.93
N GLY A 20 -2.08 -1.16 -5.87
CA GLY A 20 -1.78 -2.09 -6.95
C GLY A 20 -1.31 -3.46 -6.46
N ASP A 21 -0.57 -3.51 -5.33
CA ASP A 21 -0.16 -4.78 -4.70
C ASP A 21 -1.34 -5.56 -4.15
N VAL A 22 -2.28 -4.88 -3.49
CA VAL A 22 -3.50 -5.52 -2.95
C VAL A 22 -4.32 -6.12 -4.08
N ILE A 23 -4.55 -5.37 -5.15
CA ILE A 23 -5.35 -5.84 -6.29
C ILE A 23 -4.65 -6.95 -7.08
N GLY A 24 -3.32 -6.99 -7.10
CA GLY A 24 -2.58 -8.08 -7.73
C GLY A 24 -2.61 -9.40 -6.96
N ALA A 25 -2.82 -9.35 -5.63
CA ALA A 25 -2.62 -10.50 -4.76
C ALA A 25 -3.88 -10.99 -4.03
N LEU A 26 -4.68 -10.10 -3.43
CA LEU A 26 -5.89 -10.50 -2.70
C LEU A 26 -6.91 -11.23 -3.59
N PRO A 27 -7.23 -10.77 -4.83
CA PRO A 27 -8.10 -11.52 -5.73
C PRO A 27 -7.61 -12.94 -6.02
N LYS A 28 -6.29 -13.12 -6.20
CA LYS A 28 -5.68 -14.44 -6.41
C LYS A 28 -5.89 -15.36 -5.21
N SER A 29 -5.70 -14.87 -3.98
CA SER A 29 -5.93 -15.67 -2.77
C SER A 29 -7.43 -16.00 -2.57
N LEU A 30 -8.35 -15.09 -2.94
CA LEU A 30 -9.79 -15.36 -2.90
C LEU A 30 -10.22 -16.44 -3.91
N VAL A 31 -9.62 -16.47 -5.11
CA VAL A 31 -9.85 -17.55 -6.08
C VAL A 31 -9.36 -18.89 -5.52
N LYS A 32 -8.17 -18.92 -4.90
CA LYS A 32 -7.66 -20.13 -4.22
C LYS A 32 -8.60 -20.61 -3.10
N ALA A 33 -9.27 -19.69 -2.42
CA ALA A 33 -10.28 -20.00 -1.41
C ALA A 33 -11.64 -20.45 -1.99
N GLY A 34 -11.79 -20.55 -3.32
CA GLY A 34 -12.97 -21.10 -3.98
C GLY A 34 -14.03 -20.08 -4.37
N HIS A 35 -13.69 -18.79 -4.42
CA HIS A 35 -14.61 -17.72 -4.83
C HIS A 35 -14.48 -17.39 -6.31
N GLU A 36 -15.57 -16.91 -6.92
CA GLU A 36 -15.56 -16.39 -8.29
C GLU A 36 -15.20 -14.91 -8.22
N VAL A 37 -14.02 -14.54 -8.74
CA VAL A 37 -13.46 -13.19 -8.57
C VAL A 37 -13.18 -12.54 -9.91
N ALA A 38 -13.68 -11.32 -10.06
CA ALA A 38 -13.38 -10.44 -11.16
C ALA A 38 -12.83 -9.09 -10.67
N VAL A 39 -12.03 -8.43 -11.50
CA VAL A 39 -11.45 -7.11 -11.22
C VAL A 39 -11.71 -6.20 -12.41
N ILE A 40 -12.24 -5.00 -12.19
CA ILE A 40 -12.35 -3.95 -13.19
C ILE A 40 -11.26 -2.91 -12.94
N LEU A 41 -10.43 -2.66 -13.96
CA LEU A 41 -9.38 -1.65 -14.00
C LEU A 41 -9.56 -0.73 -15.21
N PRO A 42 -8.98 0.48 -15.22
CA PRO A 42 -8.84 1.24 -16.46
C PRO A 42 -7.81 0.61 -17.41
N TYR A 43 -8.03 0.71 -18.72
CA TYR A 43 -7.06 0.26 -19.73
C TYR A 43 -6.05 1.38 -20.04
N TYR A 44 -4.94 1.39 -19.31
CA TYR A 44 -3.86 2.36 -19.54
C TYR A 44 -2.95 1.96 -20.71
N ASP A 45 -2.26 2.94 -21.28
CA ASP A 45 -1.25 2.77 -22.34
C ASP A 45 -0.13 1.79 -21.94
N MET A 46 0.30 1.82 -20.67
CA MET A 46 1.27 0.85 -20.14
C MET A 46 0.75 -0.60 -20.10
N VAL A 47 -0.57 -0.79 -19.98
CA VAL A 47 -1.20 -2.11 -20.03
C VAL A 47 -1.16 -2.61 -21.47
N GLU A 48 -1.53 -1.77 -22.43
CA GLU A 48 -1.43 -2.08 -23.87
C GLU A 48 0.00 -2.44 -24.27
N ALA A 49 0.96 -1.61 -23.89
CA ALA A 49 2.36 -1.78 -24.26
C ALA A 49 2.97 -3.12 -23.77
N LYS A 50 2.54 -3.61 -22.59
CA LYS A 50 3.10 -4.82 -21.96
C LYS A 50 2.26 -6.07 -22.19
N PHE A 51 0.93 -5.92 -22.22
CA PHE A 51 -0.02 -7.04 -22.17
C PHE A 51 -1.04 -7.03 -23.31
N GLY A 52 -1.00 -6.06 -24.24
CA GLY A 52 -2.03 -5.91 -25.28
C GLY A 52 -2.30 -7.19 -26.09
N ASN A 53 -1.26 -7.99 -26.38
CA ASN A 53 -1.41 -9.27 -27.10
C ASN A 53 -2.12 -10.38 -26.30
N GLN A 54 -2.30 -10.20 -24.99
CA GLN A 54 -2.94 -11.15 -24.07
C GLN A 54 -4.35 -10.71 -23.66
N ILE A 55 -4.81 -9.58 -24.21
CA ILE A 55 -6.04 -8.92 -23.80
C ILE A 55 -7.04 -8.99 -24.96
N GLU A 56 -8.19 -9.61 -24.70
CA GLU A 56 -9.27 -9.78 -25.67
C GLU A 56 -10.23 -8.59 -25.65
N ASP A 57 -10.67 -8.12 -26.82
CA ASP A 57 -11.81 -7.22 -26.94
C ASP A 57 -13.11 -8.00 -26.74
N VAL A 58 -13.94 -7.59 -25.77
CA VAL A 58 -15.18 -8.29 -25.42
C VAL A 58 -16.38 -7.63 -26.09
N LEU A 59 -16.61 -6.35 -25.77
CA LEU A 59 -17.75 -5.57 -26.26
C LEU A 59 -17.46 -4.08 -26.10
N HIS A 60 -18.34 -3.23 -26.63
CA HIS A 60 -18.32 -1.81 -26.35
C HIS A 60 -19.74 -1.27 -26.16
N PHE A 61 -19.84 -0.15 -25.47
CA PHE A 61 -21.07 0.62 -25.29
C PHE A 61 -20.74 2.09 -25.04
N GLU A 62 -21.77 2.91 -24.85
CA GLU A 62 -21.60 4.32 -24.53
C GLU A 62 -22.07 4.60 -23.10
N VAL A 63 -21.29 5.39 -22.37
CA VAL A 63 -21.60 5.83 -21.02
C VAL A 63 -21.94 7.31 -21.05
N SER A 64 -23.07 7.66 -20.44
CA SER A 64 -23.47 9.06 -20.28
C SER A 64 -22.70 9.69 -19.12
N VAL A 65 -21.89 10.70 -19.43
CA VAL A 65 -21.15 11.50 -18.44
C VAL A 65 -21.61 12.94 -18.58
N GLY A 66 -22.63 13.31 -17.82
CA GLY A 66 -23.35 14.56 -18.03
C GLY A 66 -24.14 14.58 -19.33
N TRP A 67 -23.94 15.65 -20.11
CA TRP A 67 -24.62 15.89 -21.38
C TRP A 67 -24.00 15.13 -22.57
N ARG A 68 -22.83 14.52 -22.39
CA ARG A 68 -22.10 13.79 -23.44
C ARG A 68 -22.19 12.28 -23.24
N ARG A 69 -21.97 11.56 -24.34
CA ARG A 69 -21.83 10.10 -24.38
C ARG A 69 -20.40 9.78 -24.76
N GLN A 70 -19.73 9.00 -23.93
CA GLN A 70 -18.34 8.60 -24.14
C GLN A 70 -18.27 7.12 -24.50
N TYR A 71 -17.40 6.79 -25.44
CA TYR A 71 -17.08 5.41 -25.78
C TYR A 71 -16.54 4.67 -24.55
N CYS A 72 -16.99 3.43 -24.35
CA CYS A 72 -16.52 2.52 -23.33
C CYS A 72 -16.32 1.14 -23.97
N GLY A 73 -15.06 0.77 -24.22
CA GLY A 73 -14.70 -0.60 -24.57
C GLY A 73 -14.52 -1.44 -23.31
N ILE A 74 -14.89 -2.71 -23.38
CA ILE A 74 -14.55 -3.70 -22.38
C ILE A 74 -13.56 -4.67 -23.00
N LYS A 75 -12.38 -4.72 -22.39
CA LYS A 75 -11.36 -5.72 -22.70
C LYS A 75 -11.23 -6.71 -21.55
N LYS A 76 -10.66 -7.88 -21.79
CA LYS A 76 -10.56 -8.94 -20.78
C LYS A 76 -9.25 -9.71 -20.87
N THR A 77 -8.81 -10.22 -19.74
CA THR A 77 -7.80 -11.28 -19.66
C THR A 77 -8.03 -12.12 -18.41
N VAL A 78 -7.42 -13.30 -18.34
CA VAL A 78 -7.47 -14.17 -17.15
C VAL A 78 -6.05 -14.44 -16.69
N LEU A 79 -5.76 -14.09 -15.43
CA LEU A 79 -4.45 -14.28 -14.83
C LEU A 79 -4.61 -14.93 -13.46
N ASN A 80 -3.90 -16.05 -13.22
CA ASN A 80 -3.95 -16.81 -11.97
C ASN A 80 -5.39 -17.19 -11.52
N GLY A 81 -6.29 -17.44 -12.48
CA GLY A 81 -7.69 -17.76 -12.22
C GLY A 81 -8.59 -16.56 -11.94
N VAL A 82 -8.05 -15.34 -11.84
CA VAL A 82 -8.82 -14.10 -11.69
C VAL A 82 -9.16 -13.55 -13.07
N THR A 83 -10.43 -13.15 -13.27
CA THR A 83 -10.85 -12.46 -14.50
C THR A 83 -10.63 -10.97 -14.36
N PHE A 84 -9.80 -10.39 -15.21
CA PHE A 84 -9.59 -8.95 -15.28
C PHE A 84 -10.36 -8.38 -16.45
N TYR A 85 -11.21 -7.40 -16.18
CA TYR A 85 -11.87 -6.56 -17.17
C TYR A 85 -11.20 -5.19 -17.18
N PHE A 86 -11.00 -4.64 -18.37
CA PHE A 86 -10.46 -3.30 -18.53
C PHE A 86 -11.49 -2.39 -19.21
N ILE A 87 -11.70 -1.22 -18.63
CA ILE A 87 -12.49 -0.14 -19.22
C ILE A 87 -11.57 0.65 -20.15
N ASP A 88 -11.81 0.50 -21.44
CA ASP A 88 -11.07 1.15 -22.52
C ASP A 88 -11.72 2.46 -22.94
N ASN A 89 -10.97 3.54 -22.75
CA ASN A 89 -11.22 4.84 -23.34
C ASN A 89 -9.87 5.57 -23.44
N GLN A 90 -9.29 5.59 -24.63
CA GLN A 90 -7.95 6.16 -24.86
C GLN A 90 -7.87 7.65 -24.48
N TYR A 91 -8.94 8.43 -24.68
CA TYR A 91 -8.99 9.85 -24.30
C TYR A 91 -8.74 10.05 -22.80
N TYR A 92 -9.27 9.15 -21.97
CA TYR A 92 -9.11 9.20 -20.52
C TYR A 92 -7.84 8.49 -20.02
N PHE A 93 -7.46 7.35 -20.59
CA PHE A 93 -6.47 6.47 -19.96
C PHE A 93 -5.12 6.36 -20.70
N PHE A 94 -4.98 6.86 -21.93
CA PHE A 94 -3.69 6.85 -22.66
C PHE A 94 -2.92 8.16 -22.44
N ARG A 95 -2.39 8.33 -21.22
CA ARG A 95 -1.73 9.57 -20.78
C ARG A 95 -0.31 9.40 -20.25
N GLY A 96 0.20 8.17 -20.14
CA GLY A 96 1.53 7.88 -19.59
C GLY A 96 1.58 7.66 -18.08
N HIS A 97 0.52 8.02 -17.34
CA HIS A 97 0.43 7.89 -15.88
C HIS A 97 -0.99 7.52 -15.41
N VAL A 98 -1.07 6.94 -14.21
CA VAL A 98 -2.33 6.41 -13.65
C VAL A 98 -3.22 7.53 -13.11
N TYR A 99 -2.68 8.54 -12.44
CA TYR A 99 -3.40 9.70 -11.86
C TYR A 99 -2.48 10.90 -11.62
N GLY A 100 -3.09 12.05 -11.31
CA GLY A 100 -2.41 13.33 -11.12
C GLY A 100 -2.79 14.41 -12.16
N ASP A 101 -3.78 14.14 -13.01
CA ASP A 101 -4.25 15.12 -13.99
C ASP A 101 -5.25 16.11 -13.38
N PHE A 102 -5.31 17.32 -13.95
CA PHE A 102 -6.22 18.37 -13.48
C PHE A 102 -7.72 17.99 -13.64
N ASP A 103 -8.04 17.11 -14.58
CA ASP A 103 -9.38 16.61 -14.90
C ASP A 103 -9.64 15.20 -14.34
N ASP A 104 -8.88 14.74 -13.34
CA ASP A 104 -9.07 13.43 -12.71
C ASP A 104 -10.51 13.21 -12.22
N GLY A 105 -11.19 14.27 -11.76
CA GLY A 105 -12.61 14.21 -11.39
C GLY A 105 -13.51 13.79 -12.54
N GLU A 106 -13.27 14.25 -13.77
CA GLU A 106 -14.05 13.81 -14.93
C GLU A 106 -13.73 12.36 -15.30
N ARG A 107 -12.45 12.04 -15.36
CA ARG A 107 -11.94 10.74 -15.75
C ARG A 107 -12.45 9.62 -14.84
N PHE A 108 -12.34 9.80 -13.53
CA PHE A 108 -12.81 8.81 -12.58
C PHE A 108 -14.32 8.85 -12.38
N ALA A 109 -15.02 9.94 -12.72
CA ALA A 109 -16.48 9.91 -12.83
C ALA A 109 -16.93 8.99 -13.97
N PHE A 110 -16.32 9.11 -15.16
CA PHE A 110 -16.54 8.17 -16.28
C PHE A 110 -16.25 6.73 -15.85
N PHE A 111 -15.08 6.48 -15.24
CA PHE A 111 -14.69 5.13 -14.83
C PHE A 111 -15.70 4.48 -13.88
N GLN A 112 -16.19 5.21 -12.87
CA GLN A 112 -17.15 4.69 -11.90
C GLN A 112 -18.50 4.36 -12.53
N LEU A 113 -19.00 5.23 -13.42
CA LEU A 113 -20.23 5.00 -14.18
C LEU A 113 -20.09 3.79 -15.12
N ALA A 114 -18.98 3.73 -15.84
CA ALA A 114 -18.65 2.64 -16.74
C ALA A 114 -18.54 1.29 -16.00
N ALA A 115 -17.92 1.26 -14.81
CA ALA A 115 -17.78 0.05 -14.00
C ALA A 115 -19.13 -0.49 -13.52
N ILE A 116 -20.04 0.41 -13.08
CA ILE A 116 -21.39 0.00 -12.68
C ILE A 116 -22.16 -0.56 -13.87
N GLU A 117 -22.19 0.16 -15.00
CA GLU A 117 -22.95 -0.27 -16.18
C GLU A 117 -22.36 -1.52 -16.83
N ALA A 118 -21.04 -1.74 -16.74
CA ALA A 118 -20.36 -2.91 -17.27
C ALA A 118 -20.86 -4.22 -16.62
N MET A 119 -21.29 -4.20 -15.34
CA MET A 119 -21.73 -5.40 -14.62
C MET A 119 -22.83 -6.16 -15.37
N GLU A 120 -23.84 -5.47 -15.92
CA GLU A 120 -24.89 -6.11 -16.72
C GLU A 120 -24.38 -6.52 -18.11
N ARG A 121 -23.49 -5.73 -18.71
CA ARG A 121 -22.99 -5.99 -20.07
C ARG A 121 -22.12 -7.23 -20.14
N ILE A 122 -21.36 -7.51 -19.09
CA ILE A 122 -20.49 -8.69 -18.98
C ILE A 122 -21.15 -9.86 -18.24
N ASP A 123 -22.44 -9.75 -17.90
CA ASP A 123 -23.22 -10.74 -17.14
C ASP A 123 -22.55 -11.15 -15.80
N PHE A 124 -21.99 -10.15 -15.10
CA PHE A 124 -21.34 -10.33 -13.80
C PHE A 124 -21.94 -9.37 -12.77
N ILE A 125 -23.05 -9.79 -12.15
CA ILE A 125 -23.62 -9.12 -10.98
C ILE A 125 -23.03 -9.76 -9.72
N PRO A 126 -22.24 -9.03 -8.92
CA PRO A 126 -21.56 -9.60 -7.76
C PRO A 126 -22.47 -9.72 -6.53
N ASP A 127 -22.18 -10.66 -5.64
CA ASP A 127 -22.72 -10.65 -4.27
C ASP A 127 -22.06 -9.51 -3.46
N LEU A 128 -20.77 -9.27 -3.74
CA LEU A 128 -19.94 -8.29 -3.06
C LEU A 128 -19.15 -7.44 -4.07
N LEU A 129 -19.33 -6.13 -4.00
CA LEU A 129 -18.58 -5.13 -4.75
C LEU A 129 -17.56 -4.45 -3.85
N HIS A 130 -16.28 -4.72 -4.08
CA HIS A 130 -15.17 -4.17 -3.31
C HIS A 130 -14.49 -3.03 -4.08
N VAL A 131 -14.67 -1.81 -3.59
CA VAL A 131 -14.17 -0.58 -4.20
C VAL A 131 -12.99 -0.04 -3.40
N HIS A 132 -12.05 0.60 -4.09
CA HIS A 132 -10.79 1.05 -3.51
C HIS A 132 -10.50 2.53 -3.78
N ASP A 133 -10.25 3.26 -2.69
CA ASP A 133 -9.92 4.68 -2.64
C ASP A 133 -10.92 5.62 -3.35
N TYR A 134 -10.61 6.92 -3.37
CA TYR A 134 -11.51 7.95 -3.88
C TYR A 134 -11.91 7.72 -5.34
N HIS A 135 -11.03 7.10 -6.14
CA HIS A 135 -11.26 6.79 -7.56
C HIS A 135 -12.54 5.99 -7.81
N THR A 136 -13.00 5.24 -6.82
CA THR A 136 -14.18 4.36 -6.89
C THR A 136 -15.17 4.57 -5.74
N ALA A 137 -14.91 5.56 -4.87
CA ALA A 137 -15.68 5.79 -3.65
C ALA A 137 -17.11 6.31 -3.89
N MET A 138 -17.44 6.83 -5.08
CA MET A 138 -18.82 7.20 -5.41
C MET A 138 -19.68 5.98 -5.78
N ILE A 139 -19.10 4.82 -6.09
CA ILE A 139 -19.86 3.64 -6.55
C ILE A 139 -20.95 3.22 -5.54
N PRO A 140 -20.68 3.06 -4.22
CA PRO A 140 -21.71 2.70 -3.26
C PRO A 140 -22.86 3.72 -3.20
N PHE A 141 -22.54 5.01 -3.32
CA PHE A 141 -23.52 6.09 -3.40
C PHE A 141 -24.38 5.98 -4.67
N LEU A 142 -23.74 5.79 -5.83
CA LEU A 142 -24.42 5.71 -7.13
C LEU A 142 -25.36 4.50 -7.20
N LEU A 143 -24.97 3.35 -6.63
CA LEU A 143 -25.86 2.18 -6.55
C LEU A 143 -27.14 2.50 -5.76
N LYS A 144 -27.03 3.22 -4.63
CA LYS A 144 -28.15 3.52 -3.73
C LYS A 144 -29.02 4.70 -4.18
N GLU A 145 -28.47 5.66 -4.93
CA GLU A 145 -29.20 6.89 -5.29
C GLU A 145 -29.53 6.95 -6.79
N LYS A 146 -28.60 6.60 -7.68
CA LYS A 146 -28.78 6.68 -9.14
C LYS A 146 -29.34 5.40 -9.75
N TYR A 147 -28.78 4.25 -9.38
CA TYR A 147 -29.10 2.95 -9.98
C TYR A 147 -30.06 2.09 -9.14
N ARG A 148 -30.64 2.66 -8.07
CA ARG A 148 -31.53 1.95 -7.12
C ARG A 148 -32.74 1.25 -7.74
N TRP A 149 -33.16 1.72 -8.92
CA TRP A 149 -34.31 1.18 -9.66
C TRP A 149 -33.96 -0.12 -10.40
N ILE A 150 -32.69 -0.47 -10.55
CA ILE A 150 -32.23 -1.72 -11.15
C ILE A 150 -32.30 -2.82 -10.10
N GLN A 151 -33.24 -3.74 -10.26
CA GLN A 151 -33.51 -4.80 -9.28
C GLN A 151 -32.29 -5.69 -9.01
N ALA A 152 -31.49 -5.99 -10.04
CA ALA A 152 -30.28 -6.81 -9.92
C ALA A 152 -29.23 -6.19 -8.96
N TYR A 153 -29.22 -4.86 -8.78
CA TYR A 153 -28.20 -4.19 -7.97
C TYR A 153 -28.57 -4.06 -6.49
N GLN A 154 -29.84 -4.26 -6.14
CA GLN A 154 -30.33 -4.02 -4.77
C GLN A 154 -29.74 -4.98 -3.73
N GLY A 155 -29.29 -6.17 -4.16
CA GLY A 155 -28.67 -7.17 -3.29
C GLY A 155 -27.16 -7.01 -3.10
N ILE A 156 -26.50 -6.17 -3.89
CA ILE A 156 -25.05 -6.03 -3.90
C ILE A 156 -24.57 -5.43 -2.57
N LYS A 157 -23.69 -6.15 -1.87
CA LYS A 157 -22.99 -5.63 -0.68
C LYS A 157 -21.74 -4.87 -1.08
N THR A 158 -21.45 -3.77 -0.42
CA THR A 158 -20.35 -2.87 -0.78
C THR A 158 -19.31 -2.76 0.32
N VAL A 159 -18.04 -2.92 -0.07
CA VAL A 159 -16.88 -2.69 0.82
C VAL A 159 -16.03 -1.61 0.19
N LEU A 160 -15.73 -0.55 0.93
CA LEU A 160 -14.73 0.46 0.54
C LEU A 160 -13.43 0.19 1.31
N THR A 161 -12.30 0.01 0.63
CA THR A 161 -10.98 0.08 1.29
C THR A 161 -10.33 1.43 1.07
N ILE A 162 -9.85 2.02 2.17
CA ILE A 162 -9.03 3.22 2.20
C ILE A 162 -7.56 2.81 2.36
N HIS A 163 -6.74 3.00 1.32
CA HIS A 163 -5.30 2.73 1.38
C HIS A 163 -4.51 3.97 1.83
N ASN A 164 -4.99 5.16 1.50
CA ASN A 164 -4.44 6.42 1.99
C ASN A 164 -5.54 7.49 2.06
N LEU A 165 -5.88 7.91 3.28
CA LEU A 165 -6.93 8.91 3.53
C LEU A 165 -6.56 10.33 3.09
N GLU A 166 -5.30 10.60 2.77
CA GLU A 166 -4.85 11.89 2.23
C GLU A 166 -5.53 12.22 0.90
N PHE A 167 -5.77 11.20 0.06
CA PHE A 167 -6.38 11.37 -1.27
C PHE A 167 -7.88 11.08 -1.22
N GLN A 168 -8.69 12.15 -1.17
CA GLN A 168 -10.13 12.04 -0.87
C GLN A 168 -11.06 12.29 -2.07
N GLY A 169 -10.55 12.76 -3.21
CA GLY A 169 -11.38 13.21 -4.32
C GLY A 169 -12.26 14.40 -3.93
N GLN A 170 -11.61 15.51 -3.57
CA GLN A 170 -12.27 16.78 -3.23
C GLN A 170 -12.46 17.61 -4.50
N PHE A 171 -13.71 17.76 -4.94
CA PHE A 171 -14.04 18.40 -6.21
C PHE A 171 -15.10 19.49 -6.06
N SER A 172 -15.34 20.25 -7.13
CA SER A 172 -16.44 21.20 -7.17
C SER A 172 -17.79 20.47 -7.11
N GLU A 173 -18.76 21.09 -6.47
CA GLU A 173 -20.14 20.60 -6.38
C GLU A 173 -20.78 20.30 -7.73
N GLY A 174 -20.41 21.08 -8.76
CA GLY A 174 -20.89 20.92 -10.13
C GLY A 174 -20.73 19.52 -10.68
N MET A 175 -19.65 18.82 -10.31
CA MET A 175 -19.39 17.46 -10.77
C MET A 175 -20.51 16.47 -10.42
N LEU A 176 -21.28 16.71 -9.36
CA LEU A 176 -22.37 15.82 -8.97
C LEU A 176 -23.48 15.75 -10.05
N TRP A 177 -23.91 16.90 -10.56
CA TRP A 177 -24.95 16.95 -11.59
C TRP A 177 -24.36 16.93 -13.00
N ASP A 178 -23.22 17.59 -13.21
CA ASP A 178 -22.58 17.72 -14.53
C ASP A 178 -21.92 16.42 -15.00
N LEU A 179 -21.49 15.53 -14.11
CA LEU A 179 -20.83 14.27 -14.49
C LEU A 179 -21.67 13.05 -14.11
N PHE A 180 -22.09 12.95 -12.85
CA PHE A 180 -22.83 11.79 -12.38
C PHE A 180 -24.32 11.84 -12.73
N GLY A 181 -24.86 13.01 -13.10
CA GLY A 181 -26.29 13.17 -13.38
C GLY A 181 -27.15 12.96 -12.13
N VAL A 182 -26.65 13.35 -10.96
CA VAL A 182 -27.35 13.26 -9.68
C VAL A 182 -27.73 14.67 -9.20
N GLY A 183 -28.92 14.81 -8.63
CA GLY A 183 -29.43 16.09 -8.15
C GLY A 183 -28.64 16.69 -6.99
N PHE A 184 -28.84 17.99 -6.75
CA PHE A 184 -28.11 18.80 -5.77
C PHE A 184 -28.45 18.46 -4.30
N GLU A 185 -29.51 17.70 -4.06
CA GLU A 185 -30.12 17.51 -2.73
C GLU A 185 -29.13 16.92 -1.73
N ARG A 186 -28.37 15.89 -2.12
CA ARG A 186 -27.37 15.22 -1.27
C ARG A 186 -26.11 16.02 -1.03
N TYR A 187 -25.87 17.03 -1.85
CA TYR A 187 -24.83 18.01 -1.59
C TYR A 187 -25.35 19.08 -0.61
N ALA A 188 -26.55 19.59 -0.86
CA ALA A 188 -27.20 20.64 -0.06
C ALA A 188 -27.44 20.22 1.40
N ASP A 189 -27.92 18.99 1.62
CA ASP A 189 -28.19 18.44 2.95
C ASP A 189 -26.92 18.14 3.76
N GLY A 190 -25.74 18.28 3.14
CA GLY A 190 -24.45 18.04 3.78
C GLY A 190 -23.99 16.60 3.75
N THR A 191 -24.71 15.67 3.11
CA THR A 191 -24.31 14.25 3.00
C THR A 191 -23.00 14.13 2.21
N LEU A 192 -22.92 14.73 1.03
CA LEU A 192 -21.74 14.67 0.16
C LEU A 192 -20.80 15.88 0.30
N ARG A 193 -21.33 17.00 0.81
CA ARG A 193 -20.56 18.22 1.02
C ARG A 193 -19.66 18.09 2.25
N TRP A 194 -18.39 18.43 2.11
CA TRP A 194 -17.45 18.53 3.21
C TRP A 194 -16.44 19.64 2.93
N ASN A 195 -16.17 20.53 3.89
CA ASN A 195 -15.25 21.66 3.67
C ASN A 195 -15.52 22.44 2.36
N ASN A 196 -16.80 22.68 2.04
CA ASN A 196 -17.25 23.34 0.81
C ASN A 196 -16.83 22.69 -0.51
N CYS A 197 -16.53 21.38 -0.49
CA CYS A 197 -16.30 20.58 -1.69
C CYS A 197 -17.23 19.37 -1.71
N LEU A 198 -17.42 18.80 -2.91
CA LEU A 198 -17.93 17.45 -3.08
C LEU A 198 -16.79 16.49 -2.71
N ASN A 199 -17.00 15.66 -1.68
CA ASN A 199 -15.96 14.75 -1.20
C ASN A 199 -16.35 13.29 -1.48
N TRP A 200 -15.69 12.67 -2.44
CA TRP A 200 -16.02 11.31 -2.89
C TRP A 200 -15.68 10.25 -1.85
N MET A 201 -14.55 10.39 -1.15
CA MET A 201 -14.20 9.49 -0.05
C MET A 201 -15.26 9.52 1.05
N LYS A 202 -15.74 10.71 1.43
CA LYS A 202 -16.85 10.85 2.38
C LYS A 202 -18.11 10.14 1.88
N ALA A 203 -18.47 10.32 0.61
CA ALA A 203 -19.61 9.63 0.02
C ALA A 203 -19.48 8.11 0.16
N GLY A 204 -18.32 7.57 -0.17
CA GLY A 204 -18.02 6.15 -0.02
C GLY A 204 -18.08 5.67 1.43
N ILE A 205 -17.49 6.43 2.37
CA ILE A 205 -17.56 6.11 3.80
C ILE A 205 -19.00 6.06 4.28
N LEU A 206 -19.85 7.02 3.89
CA LEU A 206 -21.25 7.06 4.32
C LEU A 206 -22.09 5.95 3.69
N TYR A 207 -21.88 5.64 2.42
CA TYR A 207 -22.76 4.73 1.66
C TYR A 207 -22.30 3.27 1.60
N ALA A 208 -21.02 2.98 1.81
CA ALA A 208 -20.54 1.59 1.85
C ALA A 208 -21.13 0.85 3.06
N ASP A 209 -21.38 -0.45 2.88
CA ASP A 209 -21.88 -1.31 3.97
C ASP A 209 -20.77 -1.64 4.97
N ARG A 210 -19.52 -1.75 4.49
CA ARG A 210 -18.31 -1.75 5.32
C ARG A 210 -17.24 -0.84 4.75
N VAL A 211 -16.44 -0.29 5.65
CA VAL A 211 -15.21 0.45 5.32
C VAL A 211 -14.06 -0.33 5.92
N SER A 212 -13.10 -0.73 5.10
CA SER A 212 -11.84 -1.28 5.58
C SER A 212 -10.68 -0.31 5.35
N THR A 213 -9.62 -0.49 6.11
CA THR A 213 -8.32 0.12 5.84
C THR A 213 -7.22 -0.91 6.09
N VAL A 214 -5.99 -0.54 5.79
CA VAL A 214 -4.88 -1.48 5.59
C VAL A 214 -4.12 -1.85 6.88
N SER A 215 -4.62 -1.44 8.05
CA SER A 215 -4.16 -1.95 9.35
C SER A 215 -5.15 -1.61 10.50
N PRO A 216 -5.24 -2.45 11.55
CA PRO A 216 -6.06 -2.17 12.74
C PRO A 216 -5.72 -0.86 13.46
N SER A 217 -4.45 -0.59 13.74
CA SER A 217 -4.03 0.66 14.39
C SER A 217 -4.34 1.86 13.51
N TYR A 218 -4.14 1.75 12.18
CA TYR A 218 -4.48 2.83 11.26
C TYR A 218 -5.98 3.15 11.26
N ALA A 219 -6.85 2.12 11.36
CA ALA A 219 -8.29 2.32 11.47
C ALA A 219 -8.68 3.18 12.67
N HIS A 220 -7.95 3.09 13.77
CA HIS A 220 -8.13 3.96 14.94
C HIS A 220 -7.49 5.34 14.75
N GLU A 221 -6.30 5.40 14.15
CA GLU A 221 -5.58 6.65 13.92
C GLU A 221 -6.35 7.61 13.01
N ILE A 222 -6.95 7.14 11.92
CA ILE A 222 -7.76 7.98 11.02
C ILE A 222 -9.01 8.57 11.68
N MET A 223 -9.40 8.04 12.83
CA MET A 223 -10.48 8.61 13.63
C MET A 223 -9.99 9.75 14.55
N THR A 224 -8.71 10.10 14.52
CA THR A 224 -8.13 11.24 15.24
C THR A 224 -7.94 12.43 14.30
N SER A 225 -7.94 13.65 14.84
CA SER A 225 -7.68 14.86 14.04
C SER A 225 -6.29 14.90 13.42
N GLN A 226 -5.31 14.21 14.01
CA GLN A 226 -3.92 14.17 13.55
C GLN A 226 -3.77 13.41 12.22
N PHE A 227 -4.49 12.29 12.05
CA PHE A 227 -4.35 11.41 10.88
C PHE A 227 -5.60 11.36 10.00
N GLY A 228 -6.74 11.83 10.48
CA GLY A 228 -8.02 11.70 9.78
C GLY A 228 -8.22 12.65 8.61
N CYS A 229 -7.26 13.53 8.30
CA CYS A 229 -7.32 14.44 7.15
C CYS A 229 -8.67 15.21 7.03
N ASN A 230 -9.21 15.67 8.16
CA ASN A 230 -10.53 16.30 8.32
C ASN A 230 -11.75 15.39 8.13
N LEU A 231 -11.60 14.10 7.84
CA LEU A 231 -12.69 13.10 7.81
C LEU A 231 -12.83 12.33 9.12
N ASP A 232 -12.02 12.65 10.14
CA ASP A 232 -12.02 12.00 11.45
C ASP A 232 -13.40 11.98 12.12
N GLN A 233 -14.16 13.07 11.98
CA GLN A 233 -15.52 13.16 12.51
C GLN A 233 -16.46 12.16 11.84
N ILE A 234 -16.39 12.06 10.51
CA ILE A 234 -17.21 11.14 9.73
C ILE A 234 -16.83 9.69 10.05
N LEU A 235 -15.54 9.40 10.15
CA LEU A 235 -15.05 8.07 10.49
C LEU A 235 -15.44 7.65 11.91
N ARG A 236 -15.46 8.58 12.88
CA ARG A 236 -15.99 8.31 14.23
C ARG A 236 -17.49 8.04 14.21
N MET A 237 -18.27 8.81 13.45
CA MET A 237 -19.71 8.58 13.27
C MET A 237 -19.98 7.19 12.68
N GLU A 238 -19.16 6.77 11.71
CA GLU A 238 -19.26 5.47 11.03
C GLU A 238 -18.39 4.37 11.66
N SER A 239 -17.90 4.56 12.89
CA SER A 239 -16.91 3.66 13.52
C SER A 239 -17.38 2.20 13.60
N GLY A 240 -18.68 1.96 13.72
CA GLY A 240 -19.26 0.61 13.75
C GLY A 240 -19.06 -0.22 12.47
N LYS A 241 -18.76 0.43 11.34
CA LYS A 241 -18.49 -0.26 10.07
C LYS A 241 -17.07 -0.11 9.55
N VAL A 242 -16.20 0.61 10.28
CA VAL A 242 -14.78 0.78 9.95
C VAL A 242 -13.95 -0.33 10.61
N SER A 243 -13.12 -1.03 9.85
CA SER A 243 -12.18 -2.01 10.38
C SER A 243 -10.82 -1.94 9.67
N GLY A 244 -9.77 -2.39 10.35
CA GLY A 244 -8.44 -2.51 9.77
C GLY A 244 -8.07 -3.95 9.48
N ILE A 245 -7.52 -4.22 8.30
CA ILE A 245 -7.01 -5.53 7.90
C ILE A 245 -5.58 -5.33 7.39
N VAL A 246 -4.61 -6.00 8.01
CA VAL A 246 -3.20 -5.91 7.63
C VAL A 246 -3.01 -6.51 6.23
N ASN A 247 -2.31 -5.78 5.36
CA ASN A 247 -1.96 -6.29 4.03
C ASN A 247 -0.96 -7.45 4.10
N GLY A 248 -1.00 -8.31 3.08
CA GLY A 248 0.05 -9.31 2.88
C GLY A 248 1.21 -8.79 2.03
N ILE A 249 2.29 -9.58 1.99
CA ILE A 249 3.36 -9.50 1.00
C ILE A 249 3.34 -10.74 0.11
N ASP A 250 3.91 -10.63 -1.09
CA ASP A 250 4.11 -11.78 -1.98
C ASP A 250 5.22 -12.67 -1.42
N ALA A 251 4.83 -13.71 -0.67
CA ALA A 251 5.76 -14.62 0.00
C ALA A 251 6.57 -15.49 -0.99
N ASP A 252 6.15 -15.60 -2.24
CA ASP A 252 6.89 -16.30 -3.29
C ASP A 252 8.02 -15.40 -3.83
N LEU A 253 7.72 -14.11 -4.02
CA LEU A 253 8.69 -13.10 -4.44
C LEU A 253 9.72 -12.78 -3.34
N TYR A 254 9.26 -12.65 -2.09
CA TYR A 254 10.11 -12.34 -0.94
C TYR A 254 10.45 -13.61 -0.17
N ASN A 255 11.32 -14.44 -0.75
CA ASN A 255 11.75 -15.70 -0.15
C ASN A 255 13.28 -15.85 -0.17
N PRO A 256 13.98 -15.76 0.98
CA PRO A 256 15.44 -15.88 1.01
C PRO A 256 15.98 -17.24 0.52
N GLN A 257 15.15 -18.26 0.41
CA GLN A 257 15.54 -19.59 -0.08
C GLN A 257 15.52 -19.72 -1.61
N THR A 258 14.73 -18.90 -2.30
CA THR A 258 14.46 -19.06 -3.73
C THR A 258 14.56 -17.76 -4.53
N ASP A 259 14.76 -16.63 -3.86
CA ASP A 259 14.82 -15.33 -4.50
C ASP A 259 15.99 -15.25 -5.48
N THR A 260 15.66 -15.16 -6.77
CA THR A 260 16.60 -15.12 -7.88
C THR A 260 17.46 -13.84 -7.92
N LEU A 261 17.06 -12.79 -7.18
CA LEU A 261 17.82 -11.56 -7.08
C LEU A 261 18.95 -11.65 -6.05
N LEU A 262 18.96 -12.70 -5.22
CA LEU A 262 20.02 -12.96 -4.26
C LEU A 262 21.11 -13.86 -4.84
N ASP A 263 22.35 -13.50 -4.55
CA ASP A 263 23.51 -14.29 -4.94
C ASP A 263 23.69 -15.51 -4.02
N TYR A 264 23.27 -15.41 -2.75
CA TYR A 264 23.37 -16.47 -1.75
C TYR A 264 22.04 -16.65 -1.01
N HIS A 265 21.44 -17.83 -1.16
CA HIS A 265 20.20 -18.19 -0.47
C HIS A 265 20.45 -18.57 0.98
N PHE A 266 19.44 -18.38 1.82
CA PHE A 266 19.50 -18.69 3.25
C PHE A 266 18.10 -18.97 3.82
N ASN A 267 18.04 -19.41 5.08
CA ASN A 267 16.78 -19.62 5.79
C ASN A 267 16.94 -19.28 7.28
N GLN A 268 15.86 -19.42 8.05
CA GLN A 268 15.84 -19.06 9.47
C GLN A 268 16.79 -19.88 10.36
N GLU A 269 17.20 -21.09 9.93
CA GLU A 269 18.12 -21.94 10.67
C GLU A 269 19.58 -21.69 10.27
N ASP A 270 19.83 -21.41 8.99
CA ASP A 270 21.15 -21.09 8.42
C ASP A 270 21.17 -19.70 7.75
N LEU A 271 21.78 -18.75 8.44
CA LEU A 271 21.99 -17.36 8.00
C LEU A 271 23.36 -17.14 7.33
N SER A 272 24.11 -18.19 7.00
CA SER A 272 25.43 -18.04 6.37
C SER A 272 25.35 -17.30 5.02
N GLY A 273 24.31 -17.56 4.23
CA GLY A 273 24.05 -16.82 2.98
C GLY A 273 23.74 -15.34 3.23
N LYS A 274 23.04 -14.99 4.33
CA LYS A 274 22.82 -13.58 4.72
C LYS A 274 24.14 -12.86 5.00
N ALA A 275 25.07 -13.49 5.71
CA ALA A 275 26.39 -12.90 5.97
C ALA A 275 27.22 -12.70 4.68
N GLN A 276 27.11 -13.60 3.70
CA GLN A 276 27.75 -13.44 2.39
C GLN A 276 27.10 -12.31 1.58
N ASN A 277 25.77 -12.20 1.61
CA ASN A 277 25.04 -11.09 0.99
C ASN A 277 25.44 -9.74 1.61
N LYS A 278 25.64 -9.67 2.93
CA LYS A 278 26.16 -8.48 3.62
C LYS A 278 27.52 -8.03 3.08
N ALA A 279 28.47 -8.97 2.96
CA ALA A 279 29.79 -8.67 2.42
C ALA A 279 29.72 -8.15 0.98
N LYS A 280 28.89 -8.79 0.14
CA LYS A 280 28.67 -8.35 -1.25
C LYS A 280 27.99 -6.99 -1.35
N LEU A 281 27.00 -6.72 -0.52
CA LEU A 281 26.33 -5.42 -0.52
C LEU A 281 27.31 -4.31 -0.12
N GLN A 282 28.13 -4.54 0.91
CA GLN A 282 29.20 -3.60 1.31
C GLN A 282 30.15 -3.32 0.14
N GLU A 283 30.64 -4.35 -0.54
CA GLU A 283 31.50 -4.21 -1.72
C GLU A 283 30.79 -3.43 -2.84
N ARG A 284 29.55 -3.80 -3.17
CA ARG A 284 28.75 -3.19 -4.24
C ARG A 284 28.57 -1.68 -4.03
N VAL A 285 28.32 -1.26 -2.80
CA VAL A 285 28.04 0.15 -2.45
C VAL A 285 29.28 0.91 -1.97
N GLY A 286 30.47 0.30 -2.09
CA GLY A 286 31.74 0.95 -1.78
C GLY A 286 32.02 1.15 -0.30
N LEU A 287 31.33 0.42 0.59
CA LEU A 287 31.59 0.44 2.03
C LEU A 287 32.67 -0.59 2.40
N PRO A 288 33.44 -0.37 3.49
CA PRO A 288 34.36 -1.38 4.01
C PRO A 288 33.66 -2.71 4.30
N VAL A 289 34.18 -3.80 3.74
CA VAL A 289 33.63 -5.14 3.96
C VAL A 289 33.97 -5.61 5.38
N ARG A 290 32.98 -5.58 6.27
CA ARG A 290 33.12 -5.86 7.70
C ARG A 290 31.93 -6.65 8.21
N ALA A 291 32.18 -7.85 8.71
CA ALA A 291 31.11 -8.72 9.22
C ALA A 291 30.59 -8.26 10.60
N ASP A 292 31.46 -7.64 11.40
CA ASP A 292 31.25 -7.25 12.79
C ASP A 292 30.49 -5.91 12.97
N VAL A 293 30.46 -5.07 11.93
CA VAL A 293 29.79 -3.76 12.00
C VAL A 293 28.31 -3.91 11.63
N PRO A 294 27.36 -3.36 12.40
CA PRO A 294 25.95 -3.39 12.03
C PRO A 294 25.71 -2.59 10.74
N LEU A 295 24.97 -3.18 9.81
CA LEU A 295 24.57 -2.57 8.54
C LEU A 295 23.07 -2.20 8.59
N VAL A 296 22.77 -0.91 8.45
CA VAL A 296 21.42 -0.36 8.49
C VAL A 296 20.95 -0.07 7.06
N GLY A 297 19.84 -0.68 6.67
CA GLY A 297 19.20 -0.47 5.39
C GLY A 297 18.09 0.57 5.46
N ILE A 298 17.98 1.39 4.42
CA ILE A 298 16.84 2.28 4.20
C ILE A 298 16.43 2.15 2.73
N VAL A 299 15.18 1.75 2.48
CA VAL A 299 14.56 1.77 1.15
C VAL A 299 13.25 2.54 1.27
N SER A 300 13.20 3.76 0.73
CA SER A 300 12.02 4.62 0.91
C SER A 300 12.00 5.82 -0.03
N ARG A 301 10.82 6.43 -0.22
CA ARG A 301 10.72 7.79 -0.78
C ARG A 301 11.22 8.78 0.26
N LEU A 302 12.15 9.66 -0.10
CA LEU A 302 12.76 10.62 0.83
C LEU A 302 11.84 11.82 1.03
N THR A 303 10.86 11.68 1.92
CA THR A 303 9.88 12.74 2.21
C THR A 303 9.70 12.96 3.70
N ARG A 304 9.08 14.10 4.06
CA ARG A 304 8.72 14.41 5.45
C ARG A 304 7.69 13.44 6.03
N GLN A 305 6.82 12.87 5.19
CA GLN A 305 5.89 11.80 5.58
C GLN A 305 6.64 10.57 6.12
N LYS A 306 7.79 10.25 5.50
CA LYS A 306 8.64 9.12 5.90
C LYS A 306 9.62 9.45 7.03
N GLY A 307 9.48 10.64 7.63
CA GLY A 307 10.21 11.07 8.83
C GLY A 307 11.69 11.38 8.60
N PHE A 308 12.10 11.61 7.35
CA PHE A 308 13.50 11.88 7.03
C PHE A 308 14.02 13.23 7.55
N ASP A 309 13.12 14.15 7.93
CA ASP A 309 13.51 15.34 8.68
C ASP A 309 14.16 14.98 10.02
N VAL A 310 13.60 14.01 10.75
CA VAL A 310 14.14 13.53 12.03
C VAL A 310 15.40 12.69 11.84
N VAL A 311 15.48 11.90 10.78
CA VAL A 311 16.67 11.12 10.46
C VAL A 311 17.85 12.04 10.16
N VAL A 312 17.67 13.01 9.27
CA VAL A 312 18.74 13.94 8.87
C VAL A 312 19.26 14.73 10.07
N GLU A 313 18.37 15.19 10.97
CA GLU A 313 18.76 15.83 12.22
C GLU A 313 19.60 14.91 13.12
N SER A 314 19.33 13.60 13.09
CA SER A 314 20.02 12.59 13.90
C SER A 314 21.27 12.00 13.25
N LEU A 315 21.47 12.15 11.94
CA LEU A 315 22.52 11.46 11.17
C LEU A 315 23.91 11.71 11.73
N HIS A 316 24.23 12.95 12.13
CA HIS A 316 25.53 13.26 12.69
C HIS A 316 25.83 12.44 13.95
N HIS A 317 24.83 12.29 14.83
CA HIS A 317 24.95 11.50 16.05
C HIS A 317 24.99 9.99 15.76
N ILE A 318 24.13 9.51 14.86
CA ILE A 318 24.11 8.11 14.41
C ILE A 318 25.49 7.70 13.87
N LEU A 319 26.09 8.52 13.00
CA LEU A 319 27.36 8.24 12.34
C LEU A 319 28.60 8.40 13.24
N GLN A 320 28.46 8.90 14.47
CA GLN A 320 29.53 8.81 15.48
C GLN A 320 29.77 7.37 15.94
N ASN A 321 28.75 6.50 15.82
CA ASN A 321 28.87 5.09 16.18
C ASN A 321 29.62 4.30 15.10
N ASP A 322 30.16 3.14 15.46
CA ASP A 322 30.69 2.18 14.49
C ASP A 322 29.53 1.42 13.82
N VAL A 323 29.00 2.03 12.75
CA VAL A 323 27.83 1.56 12.01
C VAL A 323 27.99 1.89 10.54
N GLN A 324 27.34 1.11 9.68
CA GLN A 324 27.21 1.39 8.27
C GLN A 324 25.74 1.59 7.89
N ILE A 325 25.47 2.47 6.94
CA ILE A 325 24.14 2.80 6.45
C ILE A 325 24.14 2.72 4.92
N VAL A 326 23.16 2.02 4.37
CA VAL A 326 22.87 2.00 2.93
C VAL A 326 21.48 2.58 2.72
N LEU A 327 21.44 3.74 2.07
CA LEU A 327 20.22 4.39 1.64
C LEU A 327 19.97 4.08 0.16
N LEU A 328 18.74 3.71 -0.17
CA LEU A 328 18.22 3.66 -1.52
C LEU A 328 16.89 4.42 -1.59
N GLY A 329 16.82 5.42 -2.46
CA GLY A 329 15.57 6.08 -2.80
C GLY A 329 15.72 7.52 -3.23
N THR A 330 14.62 8.07 -3.74
CA THR A 330 14.51 9.45 -4.24
C THR A 330 13.34 10.17 -3.57
N GLY A 331 13.27 11.49 -3.67
CA GLY A 331 12.19 12.29 -3.10
C GLY A 331 12.49 13.77 -3.11
N ASP A 332 12.39 14.40 -1.94
CA ASP A 332 12.67 15.82 -1.76
C ASP A 332 14.16 16.12 -1.99
N PRO A 333 14.52 17.05 -2.89
CA PRO A 333 15.90 17.42 -3.16
C PRO A 333 16.70 17.85 -1.92
N ALA A 334 16.05 18.41 -0.89
CA ALA A 334 16.71 18.78 0.36
C ALA A 334 17.18 17.55 1.15
N PHE A 335 16.37 16.49 1.21
CA PHE A 335 16.76 15.25 1.88
C PHE A 335 17.80 14.48 1.04
N GLU A 336 17.63 14.41 -0.28
CA GLU A 336 18.63 13.82 -1.19
C GLU A 336 19.99 14.49 -1.04
N GLY A 337 20.01 15.83 -1.04
CA GLY A 337 21.23 16.63 -0.85
C GLY A 337 21.87 16.40 0.51
N ALA A 338 21.07 16.32 1.58
CA ALA A 338 21.58 16.06 2.94
C ALA A 338 22.26 14.68 3.03
N PHE A 339 21.60 13.62 2.57
CA PHE A 339 22.20 12.27 2.58
C PHE A 339 23.44 12.17 1.70
N SER A 340 23.43 12.81 0.53
CA SER A 340 24.60 12.88 -0.36
C SER A 340 25.78 13.59 0.31
N TRP A 341 25.51 14.69 1.03
CA TRP A 341 26.55 15.40 1.79
C TRP A 341 27.13 14.53 2.91
N PHE A 342 26.27 13.86 3.72
CA PHE A 342 26.76 12.97 4.77
C PHE A 342 27.57 11.78 4.20
N ALA A 343 27.18 11.23 3.03
CA ALA A 343 27.93 10.16 2.38
C ALA A 343 29.34 10.62 1.95
N GLN A 344 29.50 11.88 1.54
CA GLN A 344 30.81 12.45 1.22
C GLN A 344 31.68 12.68 2.47
N ILE A 345 31.07 13.06 3.59
CA ILE A 345 31.80 13.30 4.85
C ILE A 345 32.16 11.98 5.55
N TYR A 346 31.31 10.95 5.43
CA TYR A 346 31.48 9.64 6.06
C TYR A 346 31.46 8.51 5.02
N PRO A 347 32.40 8.49 4.05
CA PRO A 347 32.37 7.53 2.93
C PRO A 347 32.50 6.08 3.38
N ASP A 348 33.16 5.83 4.52
CA ASP A 348 33.33 4.49 5.07
C ASP A 348 32.11 4.00 5.89
N LYS A 349 31.10 4.86 6.08
CA LYS A 349 29.92 4.57 6.93
C LYS A 349 28.58 4.78 6.23
N LEU A 350 28.46 5.64 5.22
CA LEU A 350 27.18 5.93 4.58
C LEU A 350 27.31 5.87 3.06
N SER A 351 26.51 5.02 2.42
CA SER A 351 26.28 5.04 0.98
C SER A 351 24.87 5.57 0.68
N ALA A 352 24.79 6.69 -0.02
CA ALA A 352 23.54 7.29 -0.48
C ALA A 352 23.28 6.97 -1.97
N ASN A 353 22.40 6.02 -2.25
CA ASN A 353 21.99 5.64 -3.60
C ASN A 353 20.68 6.35 -3.97
N ILE A 354 20.79 7.55 -4.54
CA ILE A 354 19.63 8.36 -4.95
C ILE A 354 19.14 7.90 -6.32
N THR A 355 18.46 6.75 -6.34
CA THR A 355 17.95 6.11 -7.57
C THR A 355 16.81 5.14 -7.25
N PHE A 356 16.20 4.58 -8.28
CA PHE A 356 15.32 3.42 -8.19
C PHE A 356 16.03 2.19 -8.73
N ASP A 357 16.26 1.20 -7.87
CA ASP A 357 16.87 -0.08 -8.26
C ASP A 357 16.23 -1.22 -7.46
N VAL A 358 15.42 -2.03 -8.15
CA VAL A 358 14.70 -3.16 -7.55
C VAL A 358 15.66 -4.21 -7.00
N LYS A 359 16.77 -4.49 -7.70
CA LYS A 359 17.76 -5.46 -7.25
C LYS A 359 18.44 -4.98 -5.97
N LEU A 360 18.88 -3.71 -5.95
CA LEU A 360 19.50 -3.13 -4.77
C LEU A 360 18.52 -3.08 -3.58
N ALA A 361 17.24 -2.78 -3.80
CA ALA A 361 16.24 -2.83 -2.75
C ALA A 361 16.15 -4.24 -2.12
N GLN A 362 16.12 -5.27 -2.97
CA GLN A 362 16.09 -6.66 -2.52
C GLN A 362 17.35 -7.06 -1.74
N GLU A 363 18.51 -6.67 -2.24
CA GLU A 363 19.78 -6.90 -1.54
C GLU A 363 19.80 -6.19 -0.17
N VAL A 364 19.29 -4.96 -0.06
CA VAL A 364 19.17 -4.25 1.22
C VAL A 364 18.28 -5.01 2.20
N TYR A 365 17.13 -5.52 1.76
CA TYR A 365 16.28 -6.37 2.62
C TYR A 365 17.00 -7.64 3.06
N ALA A 366 17.73 -8.28 2.16
CA ALA A 366 18.42 -9.54 2.42
C ALA A 366 19.68 -9.42 3.27
N ALA A 367 20.43 -8.33 3.13
CA ALA A 367 21.80 -8.23 3.62
C ALA A 367 21.97 -7.37 4.87
N CYS A 368 21.07 -6.41 5.13
CA CYS A 368 21.17 -5.55 6.30
C CYS A 368 20.85 -6.28 7.60
N ASP A 369 21.33 -5.74 8.72
CA ASP A 369 21.01 -6.22 10.07
C ASP A 369 19.78 -5.48 10.61
N LEU A 370 19.71 -4.17 10.38
CA LEU A 370 18.60 -3.29 10.77
C LEU A 370 17.94 -2.67 9.53
N PHE A 371 16.63 -2.45 9.59
CA PHE A 371 15.89 -1.71 8.57
C PHE A 371 15.15 -0.51 9.18
N LEU A 372 15.56 0.71 8.83
CA LEU A 372 15.04 1.92 9.47
C LEU A 372 13.80 2.47 8.74
N MET A 373 12.68 2.57 9.45
CA MET A 373 11.41 3.13 8.97
C MET A 373 10.82 4.15 9.97
N PRO A 374 11.29 5.41 9.95
CA PRO A 374 10.90 6.43 10.91
C PRO A 374 9.63 7.19 10.46
N SER A 375 8.70 6.49 9.79
CA SER A 375 7.55 7.11 9.15
C SER A 375 6.70 7.91 10.14
N ARG A 376 6.37 9.15 9.78
CA ARG A 376 5.43 9.99 10.55
C ARG A 376 4.02 9.46 10.49
N PHE A 377 3.69 8.84 9.36
CA PHE A 377 2.43 8.16 9.13
C PHE A 377 2.63 7.05 8.09
N GLU A 378 2.14 5.85 8.40
CA GLU A 378 2.29 4.66 7.55
C GLU A 378 1.01 3.79 7.60
N PRO A 379 0.11 3.88 6.60
CA PRO A 379 -1.16 3.15 6.63
C PRO A 379 -0.99 1.66 6.93
N CYS A 380 -0.04 1.02 6.23
CA CYS A 380 0.33 -0.37 6.44
C CYS A 380 1.86 -0.49 6.57
N GLY A 381 2.58 -0.04 5.55
CA GLY A 381 4.00 -0.32 5.38
C GLY A 381 4.20 -1.77 4.93
N LEU A 382 4.93 -2.00 3.85
CA LEU A 382 5.23 -3.36 3.40
C LEU A 382 6.71 -3.72 3.65
N SER A 383 7.58 -2.73 3.66
CA SER A 383 9.03 -2.92 3.75
C SER A 383 9.50 -3.55 5.07
N GLN A 384 8.79 -3.33 6.19
CA GLN A 384 9.09 -4.01 7.45
C GLN A 384 8.78 -5.50 7.38
N MET A 385 7.66 -5.88 6.74
CA MET A 385 7.31 -7.28 6.55
C MET A 385 8.31 -7.97 5.62
N MET A 386 8.73 -7.28 4.56
CA MET A 386 9.81 -7.73 3.68
C MET A 386 11.12 -7.90 4.46
N ALA A 387 11.56 -6.88 5.21
CA ALA A 387 12.79 -6.93 6.01
C ALA A 387 12.77 -8.11 7.00
N MET A 388 11.68 -8.27 7.76
CA MET A 388 11.49 -9.36 8.71
C MET A 388 11.59 -10.73 8.03
N ARG A 389 11.01 -10.88 6.84
CA ARG A 389 11.06 -12.11 6.04
C ARG A 389 12.49 -12.51 5.64
N TYR A 390 13.38 -11.52 5.51
CA TYR A 390 14.80 -11.70 5.24
C TYR A 390 15.69 -11.68 6.51
N GLY A 391 15.09 -11.73 7.71
CA GLY A 391 15.82 -11.71 8.98
C GLY A 391 16.53 -10.38 9.25
N THR A 392 16.09 -9.30 8.61
CA THR A 392 16.53 -7.92 8.90
C THR A 392 15.54 -7.31 9.88
N LEU A 393 16.02 -6.89 11.05
CA LEU A 393 15.15 -6.40 12.11
C LEU A 393 14.71 -4.95 11.84
N PRO A 394 13.41 -4.66 11.73
CA PRO A 394 12.94 -3.31 11.52
C PRO A 394 13.11 -2.47 12.79
N LEU A 395 13.52 -1.20 12.61
CA LEU A 395 13.49 -0.14 13.62
C LEU A 395 12.48 0.91 13.16
N VAL A 396 11.34 0.98 13.83
CA VAL A 396 10.16 1.70 13.35
C VAL A 396 9.64 2.76 14.32
N HIS A 397 8.96 3.76 13.79
CA HIS A 397 8.05 4.58 14.59
C HIS A 397 6.70 3.83 14.76
N GLU A 398 6.10 3.84 15.95
CA GLU A 398 4.87 3.09 16.28
C GLU A 398 3.60 3.74 15.70
N VAL A 399 3.48 3.73 14.38
CA VAL A 399 2.31 4.27 13.67
C VAL A 399 1.73 3.29 12.66
N GLY A 400 0.42 3.35 12.50
CA GLY A 400 -0.38 2.57 11.57
C GLY A 400 0.04 1.11 11.52
N GLY A 401 0.30 0.58 10.32
CA GLY A 401 0.64 -0.84 10.20
C GLY A 401 2.02 -1.21 10.74
N LEU A 402 2.93 -0.26 10.99
CA LEU A 402 4.21 -0.57 11.65
C LEU A 402 3.97 -1.03 13.08
N ARG A 403 3.03 -0.39 13.78
CA ARG A 403 2.60 -0.78 15.13
C ARG A 403 1.94 -2.17 15.15
N ASP A 404 1.20 -2.51 14.10
CA ASP A 404 0.49 -3.79 14.02
C ASP A 404 1.40 -4.97 13.60
N THR A 405 2.50 -4.69 12.91
CA THR A 405 3.37 -5.72 12.30
C THR A 405 4.69 -5.93 13.04
N VAL A 406 5.21 -4.91 13.73
CA VAL A 406 6.48 -4.98 14.47
C VAL A 406 6.23 -5.09 15.96
N ARG A 407 6.62 -6.22 16.55
CA ARG A 407 6.61 -6.40 18.01
C ARG A 407 7.93 -5.87 18.57
N ALA A 408 7.84 -4.80 19.35
CA ALA A 408 8.98 -4.21 20.04
C ALA A 408 9.76 -5.28 20.84
N PHE A 409 11.09 -5.19 20.82
CA PHE A 409 11.95 -6.02 21.64
C PHE A 409 11.60 -5.89 23.12
N ASN A 410 11.30 -7.01 23.76
CA ASN A 410 11.09 -7.12 25.20
C ASN A 410 12.36 -7.72 25.86
N PRO A 411 13.13 -6.94 26.62
CA PRO A 411 14.38 -7.42 27.23
C PRO A 411 14.17 -8.43 28.35
N ILE A 412 12.97 -8.51 28.95
CA ILE A 412 12.66 -9.46 30.02
C ILE A 412 12.43 -10.86 29.43
N GLU A 413 11.70 -10.93 28.32
CA GLU A 413 11.32 -12.18 27.68
C GLU A 413 12.32 -12.63 26.59
N GLY A 414 13.16 -11.72 26.10
CA GLY A 414 13.97 -11.98 24.91
C GLY A 414 13.14 -12.16 23.63
N SER A 415 11.91 -11.63 23.64
CA SER A 415 10.90 -11.76 22.58
C SER A 415 10.80 -10.47 21.77
N GLY A 416 10.30 -10.58 20.54
CA GLY A 416 10.09 -9.45 19.65
C GLY A 416 10.52 -9.75 18.23
N THR A 417 10.20 -8.81 17.34
CA THR A 417 10.51 -8.93 15.91
C THR A 417 11.18 -7.70 15.34
N GLY A 418 11.50 -6.72 16.18
CA GLY A 418 12.18 -5.50 15.80
C GLY A 418 12.26 -4.53 16.97
N PHE A 419 12.50 -3.26 16.65
CA PHE A 419 12.60 -2.17 17.60
C PHE A 419 11.61 -1.09 17.22
N SER A 420 11.03 -0.43 18.21
CA SER A 420 10.05 0.60 17.96
C SER A 420 10.18 1.77 18.93
N PHE A 421 9.62 2.91 18.54
CA PHE A 421 9.51 4.11 19.38
C PHE A 421 8.22 4.87 19.06
N ASP A 422 7.57 5.44 20.08
CA ASP A 422 6.23 6.05 19.96
C ASP A 422 6.27 7.55 19.59
N ASN A 423 7.33 8.27 19.93
CA ASN A 423 7.43 9.71 19.67
C ASN A 423 8.51 9.99 18.62
N LEU A 424 8.08 10.43 17.43
CA LEU A 424 8.98 10.79 16.33
C LEU A 424 9.78 12.06 16.63
N SER A 425 10.90 11.86 17.35
CA SER A 425 11.89 12.88 17.66
C SER A 425 13.31 12.31 17.56
N PRO A 426 14.34 13.18 17.36
CA PRO A 426 15.73 12.74 17.35
C PRO A 426 16.14 11.98 18.62
N TYR A 427 15.61 12.39 19.78
CA TYR A 427 15.93 11.74 21.05
C TYR A 427 15.52 10.27 21.06
N TRP A 428 14.25 9.97 20.75
CA TRP A 428 13.73 8.61 20.81
C TRP A 428 14.29 7.73 19.70
N LEU A 429 14.47 8.29 18.49
CA LEU A 429 15.14 7.58 17.41
C LEU A 429 16.56 7.16 17.84
N ASN A 430 17.36 8.08 18.37
CA ASN A 430 18.71 7.77 18.81
C ASN A 430 18.73 6.77 19.98
N TRP A 431 17.83 6.90 20.95
CA TRP A 431 17.73 5.96 22.08
C TRP A 431 17.46 4.52 21.62
N THR A 432 16.45 4.34 20.76
CA THR A 432 16.09 3.04 20.22
C THR A 432 17.19 2.49 19.32
N PHE A 433 17.85 3.36 18.54
CA PHE A 433 18.99 2.98 17.72
C PHE A 433 20.16 2.46 18.55
N GLN A 434 20.53 3.17 19.63
CA GLN A 434 21.58 2.71 20.56
C GLN A 434 21.24 1.38 21.21
N THR A 435 19.98 1.19 21.61
CA THR A 435 19.48 -0.08 22.16
C THR A 435 19.68 -1.23 21.17
N ALA A 436 19.37 -1.01 19.89
CA ALA A 436 19.58 -2.01 18.85
C ALA A 436 21.07 -2.31 18.61
N LEU A 437 21.92 -1.28 18.60
CA LEU A 437 23.37 -1.46 18.45
C LEU A 437 24.01 -2.21 19.62
N ASP A 438 23.58 -1.91 20.85
CA ASP A 438 24.04 -2.60 22.05
C ASP A 438 23.68 -4.08 22.00
N LEU A 439 22.42 -4.40 21.66
CA LEU A 439 21.97 -5.78 21.52
C LEU A 439 22.74 -6.54 20.43
N TYR A 440 22.97 -5.90 19.28
CA TYR A 440 23.73 -6.49 18.17
C TYR A 440 25.14 -6.91 18.59
N ARG A 441 25.83 -6.05 19.34
CA ARG A 441 27.24 -6.24 19.71
C ARG A 441 27.42 -7.16 20.91
N ASN A 442 26.59 -6.96 21.94
CA ASN A 442 26.81 -7.55 23.26
C ASN A 442 25.95 -8.79 23.52
N HIS A 443 24.89 -9.00 22.72
CA HIS A 443 23.93 -10.08 22.94
C HIS A 443 23.55 -10.82 21.63
N PRO A 444 24.53 -11.42 20.92
CA PRO A 444 24.31 -12.03 19.61
C PRO A 444 23.29 -13.19 19.63
N ASP A 445 23.19 -13.93 20.74
CA ASP A 445 22.21 -15.01 20.88
C ASP A 445 20.77 -14.47 20.91
N VAL A 446 20.56 -13.35 21.62
CA VAL A 446 19.26 -12.67 21.66
C VAL A 446 18.94 -12.09 20.29
N TRP A 447 19.91 -11.45 19.64
CA TRP A 447 19.76 -10.93 18.28
C TRP A 447 19.31 -12.03 17.30
N ARG A 448 19.99 -13.18 17.31
CA ARG A 448 19.65 -14.33 16.46
C ARG A 448 18.24 -14.84 16.76
N ASN A 449 17.83 -14.86 18.03
CA ASN A 449 16.47 -15.25 18.41
C ASN A 449 15.41 -14.28 17.85
N LEU A 450 15.68 -12.96 17.87
CA LEU A 450 14.78 -11.97 17.26
C LEU A 450 14.71 -12.13 15.74
N GLN A 451 15.83 -12.39 15.07
CA GLN A 451 15.85 -12.64 13.63
C GLN A 451 14.98 -13.86 13.28
N LYS A 452 15.09 -14.95 14.04
CA LYS A 452 14.27 -16.15 13.86
C LYS A 452 12.78 -15.84 14.06
N GLN A 453 12.41 -15.19 15.16
CA GLN A 453 11.01 -14.78 15.42
C GLN A 453 10.46 -13.88 14.31
N ALA A 454 11.28 -13.00 13.74
CA ALA A 454 10.87 -12.14 12.64
C ALA A 454 10.63 -12.93 11.34
N MET A 455 11.49 -13.90 11.02
CA MET A 455 11.36 -14.74 9.82
C MET A 455 10.20 -15.74 9.89
N GLU A 456 9.80 -16.12 11.11
CA GLU A 456 8.65 -17.01 11.39
C GLU A 456 7.29 -16.31 11.27
N CYS A 457 7.25 -14.98 11.23
CA CYS A 457 6.00 -14.24 11.02
C CYS A 457 5.44 -14.51 9.60
N ASP A 458 4.19 -14.97 9.54
CA ASP A 458 3.47 -15.15 8.29
C ASP A 458 2.70 -13.88 7.92
N PHE A 459 3.28 -13.13 6.97
CA PHE A 459 2.64 -11.97 6.34
C PHE A 459 2.15 -12.29 4.92
N SER A 460 1.87 -13.54 4.61
CA SER A 460 1.36 -13.90 3.28
C SER A 460 -0.06 -13.36 3.04
N TRP A 461 -0.39 -13.16 1.76
CA TRP A 461 -1.74 -12.81 1.34
C TRP A 461 -2.79 -13.87 1.70
N ASP A 462 -2.39 -15.13 1.89
CA ASP A 462 -3.32 -16.19 2.30
C ASP A 462 -3.81 -15.98 3.75
N THR A 463 -2.96 -15.43 4.62
CA THR A 463 -3.36 -15.02 5.98
C THR A 463 -4.24 -13.77 5.95
N ALA A 464 -3.87 -12.72 5.21
CA ALA A 464 -4.70 -11.52 5.05
C ALA A 464 -6.08 -11.83 4.43
N CYS A 465 -6.13 -12.75 3.45
CA CYS A 465 -7.35 -13.18 2.77
C CYS A 465 -8.40 -13.74 3.75
N ARG A 466 -7.98 -14.44 4.82
CA ARG A 466 -8.92 -14.97 5.82
C ARG A 466 -9.67 -13.85 6.53
N SER A 467 -8.97 -12.79 6.93
CA SER A 467 -9.60 -11.62 7.57
C SER A 467 -10.57 -10.90 6.64
N TYR A 468 -10.26 -10.83 5.34
CA TYR A 468 -11.21 -10.30 4.34
C TYR A 468 -12.43 -11.21 4.18
N LEU A 469 -12.24 -12.53 4.13
CA LEU A 469 -13.36 -13.48 4.06
C LEU A 469 -14.29 -13.38 5.27
N ASP A 470 -13.75 -13.25 6.48
CA ASP A 470 -14.56 -13.04 7.69
C ASP A 470 -15.42 -11.77 7.56
N LEU A 471 -14.83 -10.67 7.05
CA LEU A 471 -15.56 -9.42 6.78
C LEU A 471 -16.66 -9.63 5.73
N TYR A 472 -16.35 -10.29 4.62
CA TYR A 472 -17.30 -10.51 3.53
C TYR A 472 -18.46 -11.42 3.95
N HIS A 473 -18.17 -12.49 4.69
CA HIS A 473 -19.20 -13.37 5.24
C HIS A 473 -20.12 -12.64 6.24
N SER A 474 -19.61 -11.66 6.99
CA SER A 474 -20.46 -10.83 7.87
C SER A 474 -21.47 -9.95 7.13
N LEU A 475 -21.31 -9.77 5.81
CA LEU A 475 -22.18 -8.93 4.98
C LEU A 475 -23.19 -9.72 4.16
N VAL A 476 -22.80 -10.90 3.67
CA VAL A 476 -23.58 -11.70 2.71
C VAL A 476 -24.45 -12.74 3.41
N ASN A 477 -24.11 -13.15 4.65
CA ASN A 477 -24.84 -14.17 5.41
C ASN A 477 -25.99 -13.62 6.25
#